data_AF-A0A917EJP2-F1
#
_entry.id   AF-A0A917EJP2-F1
#
_cell.length_a   1.000
_cell.length_b   1.000
_cell.length_c   1.000
_cell.angle_alpha   90.00
_cell.angle_beta   90.00
_cell.angle_gamma   90.00
#
_symmetry.space_group_name_H-M   'P 1'
#
loop_
_entity.id
_entity.type
_entity.pdbx_description
1 polymer ?
#
loop_
_entity_poly.entity_id
_entity_poly.type
_entity_poly.pdbx_seq_one_letter_code
_entity_poly.pdbx_strand_id
1 'polypeptide(L)'
;MVYVAFVIDVFARKIVGWRVATSMTTGFVLDALNQAICQRAPSGADKLIHHSDRGSQYLSIKYTERLAEAGIDTSVGSVGDSYDNALTESIIGLFKTEVINFLGPWKSVGQVEWETLKWVSWYNTERLHSAIGYVTPQEAEEAFFADLSATEKAA
;
A
#
# COMPACT_ATOMS: atom_id res chain seq x y z
N MET A 1 -19.84 -10.92 2.39
CA MET A 1 -19.10 -9.87 1.66
C MET A 1 -17.65 -9.89 2.13
N VAL A 2 -16.68 -9.65 1.25
CA VAL A 2 -15.26 -9.61 1.59
C VAL A 2 -14.71 -8.27 1.14
N TYR A 3 -13.89 -7.65 1.97
CA TYR A 3 -13.23 -6.37 1.75
C TYR A 3 -11.73 -6.58 1.75
N VAL A 4 -11.03 -5.88 0.86
CA VAL A 4 -9.56 -5.89 0.78
C VAL A 4 -9.08 -4.45 0.75
N ALA A 5 -8.09 -4.14 1.59
CA ALA A 5 -7.44 -2.85 1.66
C ALA A 5 -5.96 -3.03 1.30
N PHE A 6 -5.40 -2.04 0.61
CA PHE A 6 -4.00 -1.96 0.24
C PHE A 6 -3.44 -0.61 0.67
N VAL A 7 -2.18 -0.60 1.11
CA VAL A 7 -1.36 0.59 1.30
C VAL A 7 -0.18 0.45 0.35
N ILE A 8 0.01 1.47 -0.48
CA ILE A 8 0.95 1.44 -1.61
C ILE A 8 1.97 2.56 -1.41
N ASP A 9 3.25 2.21 -1.54
CA ASP A 9 4.32 3.17 -1.74
C ASP A 9 4.28 3.67 -3.19
N VAL A 10 4.06 4.97 -3.36
CA VAL A 10 3.87 5.57 -4.70
C VAL A 10 5.17 5.61 -5.49
N PHE A 11 6.31 5.76 -4.82
CA PHE A 11 7.63 5.89 -5.44
C PHE A 11 8.03 4.59 -6.15
N ALA A 12 8.12 3.48 -5.41
CA ALA A 12 8.51 2.17 -5.93
C ALA A 12 7.32 1.37 -6.48
N ARG A 13 6.09 1.87 -6.35
CA ARG A 13 4.82 1.18 -6.67
C ARG A 13 4.56 -0.06 -5.82
N LYS A 14 5.26 -0.19 -4.69
CA LYS A 14 5.26 -1.39 -3.85
C LYS A 14 4.03 -1.42 -2.96
N ILE A 15 3.37 -2.58 -2.86
CA ILE A 15 2.34 -2.79 -1.84
C ILE A 15 3.06 -3.06 -0.52
N VAL A 16 2.91 -2.14 0.44
CA VAL A 16 3.61 -2.17 1.73
C VAL A 16 2.71 -2.55 2.90
N GLY A 17 1.40 -2.65 2.67
CA GLY A 17 0.47 -3.16 3.66
C GLY A 17 -0.82 -3.60 3.00
N TRP A 18 -1.47 -4.62 3.56
CA TRP A 18 -2.76 -5.07 3.06
C TRP A 18 -3.55 -5.82 4.12
N ARG A 19 -4.87 -5.88 3.96
CA ARG A 19 -5.73 -6.66 4.85
C ARG A 19 -6.93 -7.18 4.09
N VAL A 20 -7.41 -8.37 4.48
CA VAL A 20 -8.71 -8.92 4.06
C VAL A 20 -9.62 -9.02 5.29
N ALA A 21 -10.87 -8.60 5.16
CA ALA A 21 -11.86 -8.69 6.23
C ALA A 21 -13.26 -8.97 5.69
N THR A 22 -14.16 -9.42 6.57
CA THR A 22 -15.58 -9.60 6.25
C THR A 22 -16.43 -8.36 6.53
N SER A 23 -15.84 -7.31 7.12
CA SER A 23 -16.51 -6.08 7.53
C SER A 23 -15.60 -4.86 7.32
N MET A 24 -16.18 -3.74 6.87
CA MET A 24 -15.47 -2.49 6.59
C MET A 24 -15.33 -1.61 7.85
N THR A 25 -14.43 -1.97 8.76
CA THR A 25 -14.20 -1.27 10.04
C THR A 25 -12.94 -0.42 10.01
N THR A 26 -12.81 0.54 10.94
CA THR A 26 -11.54 1.25 11.15
C THR A 26 -10.38 0.31 11.49
N GLY A 27 -10.63 -0.74 12.28
CA GLY A 27 -9.59 -1.72 12.63
C GLY A 27 -9.01 -2.41 11.39
N PHE A 28 -9.85 -2.73 10.41
CA PHE A 28 -9.43 -3.34 9.16
C PHE A 28 -8.44 -2.49 8.36
N VAL A 29 -8.70 -1.18 8.21
CA VAL A 29 -7.77 -0.27 7.52
C VAL A 29 -6.52 0.04 8.37
N LEU A 30 -6.66 0.04 9.70
CA LEU A 30 -5.54 0.20 10.62
C LEU A 30 -4.56 -0.98 10.55
N ASP A 31 -5.04 -2.21 10.38
CA ASP A 31 -4.15 -3.39 10.24
C ASP A 31 -3.25 -3.24 9.00
N ALA A 32 -3.81 -2.81 7.87
CA ALA A 32 -3.03 -2.56 6.65
C ALA A 32 -2.04 -1.40 6.84
N LEU A 33 -2.45 -0.32 7.51
CA LEU A 33 -1.57 0.80 7.83
C LEU A 33 -0.42 0.37 8.77
N ASN A 34 -0.71 -0.45 9.78
CA ASN A 34 0.30 -0.92 10.72
C ASN A 34 1.36 -1.80 10.05
N GLN A 35 0.97 -2.64 9.08
CA GLN A 35 1.93 -3.37 8.25
C GLN A 35 2.84 -2.41 7.49
N ALA A 36 2.26 -1.38 6.85
CA ALA A 36 3.02 -0.38 6.11
C ALA A 36 4.00 0.38 7.00
N ILE A 37 3.57 0.84 8.17
CA ILE A 37 4.45 1.54 9.12
C ILE A 37 5.58 0.63 9.61
N CYS A 38 5.27 -0.64 9.90
CA CYS A 38 6.28 -1.60 10.33
C CYS A 38 7.31 -1.87 9.23
N GLN A 39 6.87 -2.03 7.98
CA GLN A 39 7.75 -2.25 6.84
C GLN A 39 8.58 -1.01 6.48
N ARG A 40 7.99 0.17 6.59
CA ARG A 40 8.64 1.43 6.22
C ARG A 40 9.53 2.02 7.30
N ALA A 41 9.31 1.65 8.56
CA ALA A 41 10.07 2.10 9.73
C ALA A 41 10.46 3.59 9.65
N PRO A 42 9.48 4.51 9.53
CA PRO A 42 9.76 5.93 9.30
C PRO A 42 10.71 6.47 10.37
N SER A 43 11.83 7.04 9.93
CA SER A 43 12.76 7.74 10.80
C SER A 43 12.35 9.19 10.97
N GLY A 44 12.77 9.86 12.05
CA GLY A 44 12.42 11.26 12.30
C GLY A 44 12.94 12.26 11.25
N ALA A 45 13.79 11.82 10.31
CA ALA A 45 14.24 12.61 9.18
C ALA A 45 13.32 12.49 7.94
N ASP A 46 12.48 11.45 7.87
CA ASP A 46 11.62 11.15 6.73
C ASP A 46 10.23 11.75 6.93
N LYS A 47 9.92 12.84 6.21
CA LYS A 47 8.54 13.33 6.12
C LYS A 47 7.75 12.47 5.16
N LEU A 48 7.06 11.46 5.70
CA LEU A 48 6.08 10.68 4.94
C LEU A 48 4.74 11.43 4.87
N ILE A 49 4.09 11.32 3.71
CA ILE A 49 2.74 11.82 3.48
C ILE A 49 1.84 10.63 3.17
N HIS A 50 0.75 10.50 3.93
CA HIS A 50 -0.27 9.50 3.70
C HIS A 50 -1.51 10.12 3.04
N HIS A 51 -1.79 9.63 1.83
CA HIS A 51 -3.00 9.95 1.09
C HIS A 51 -4.04 8.85 1.29
N SER A 52 -5.28 9.24 1.59
CA SER A 52 -6.43 8.34 1.67
C SER A 52 -7.67 9.01 1.09
N ASP A 53 -8.64 8.19 0.68
CA ASP A 53 -9.94 8.70 0.28
C ASP A 53 -10.71 9.26 1.49
N ARG A 54 -11.84 9.92 1.23
CA ARG A 54 -12.70 10.50 2.27
C ARG A 54 -13.65 9.47 2.91
N GLY A 55 -13.34 8.18 2.85
CA GLY A 55 -14.10 7.13 3.50
C GLY A 55 -14.14 7.34 5.02
N SER A 56 -15.27 7.04 5.64
CA SER A 56 -15.47 7.27 7.08
C SER A 56 -14.50 6.49 7.97
N GLN A 57 -13.93 5.38 7.46
CA GLN A 57 -12.89 4.60 8.13
C GLN A 57 -11.56 5.37 8.19
N TYR A 58 -11.16 6.00 7.09
CA TYR A 58 -9.90 6.75 6.96
C TYR A 58 -9.96 8.12 7.65
N LEU A 59 -11.17 8.69 7.77
CA LEU A 59 -11.43 9.92 8.53
C LEU A 59 -11.66 9.69 10.03
N SER A 60 -11.61 8.44 10.50
CA SER A 60 -11.85 8.15 11.91
C SER A 60 -10.71 8.65 12.79
N ILE A 61 -11.05 9.15 13.98
CA ILE A 61 -10.09 9.71 14.96
C ILE A 61 -8.91 8.75 15.19
N LYS A 62 -9.20 7.46 15.39
CA LYS A 62 -8.16 6.44 15.62
C LYS A 62 -7.18 6.30 14.46
N TYR A 63 -7.65 6.50 13.23
CA TYR A 63 -6.79 6.42 12.05
C TYR A 63 -5.85 7.61 11.97
N THR A 64 -6.38 8.82 12.17
CA THR A 64 -5.58 10.05 12.16
C THR A 64 -4.63 10.13 13.35
N GLU A 65 -5.03 9.67 14.54
CA GLU A 65 -4.16 9.56 15.72
C GLU A 65 -2.98 8.63 15.44
N ARG A 66 -3.24 7.46 14.85
CA ARG A 66 -2.19 6.49 14.55
C ARG A 66 -1.15 7.00 13.55
N LEU A 67 -1.57 7.81 12.57
CA LEU A 67 -0.67 8.48 11.62
C LEU A 67 0.18 9.53 12.33
N ALA A 68 -0.43 10.35 13.19
CA ALA A 68 0.29 11.34 13.98
C ALA A 68 1.32 10.70 14.93
N GLU A 69 0.98 9.58 15.58
CA GLU A 69 1.91 8.78 16.40
C GLU A 69 3.12 8.26 15.61
N ALA A 70 2.93 7.98 14.32
CA ALA A 70 4.00 7.55 13.42
C ALA A 70 4.79 8.72 12.81
N GLY A 71 4.43 9.97 13.10
CA GLY A 71 5.03 11.15 12.48
C GLY A 71 4.70 11.30 10.98
N ILE A 72 3.55 10.75 10.54
CA ILE A 72 3.13 10.77 9.14
C ILE A 72 2.09 11.88 8.91
N ASP A 73 2.38 12.79 7.97
CA ASP A 73 1.46 13.86 7.59
C ASP A 73 0.29 13.31 6.76
N THR A 74 -0.89 13.90 6.93
CA THR A 74 -2.06 13.57 6.10
C THR A 74 -2.27 14.63 5.02
N SER A 75 -2.48 14.19 3.79
CA SER A 75 -2.90 15.03 2.68
C SER A 75 -4.32 14.65 2.28
N VAL A 76 -5.26 15.57 2.56
CA VAL A 76 -6.65 15.41 2.14
C VAL A 76 -7.07 16.66 1.37
N GLY A 77 -7.22 16.55 0.05
CA GLY A 77 -7.77 17.57 -0.84
C GLY A 77 -6.76 18.42 -1.63
N SER A 78 -5.59 17.90 -2.00
CA SER A 78 -4.56 18.64 -2.76
C SER A 78 -4.44 18.22 -4.24
N VAL A 79 -3.69 18.96 -5.06
CA VAL A 79 -3.55 18.72 -6.53
C VAL A 79 -2.80 17.39 -6.88
N GLY A 80 -2.31 16.63 -5.89
CA GLY A 80 -1.77 15.28 -6.07
C GLY A 80 -2.80 14.14 -5.96
N ASP A 81 -3.91 14.38 -5.26
CA ASP A 81 -4.82 13.33 -4.80
C ASP A 81 -5.49 12.55 -5.94
N SER A 82 -5.73 13.21 -7.09
CA SER A 82 -6.33 12.53 -8.24
C SER A 82 -5.40 11.49 -8.86
N TYR A 83 -4.09 11.75 -8.87
CA TYR A 83 -3.10 10.80 -9.40
C TYR A 83 -2.89 9.63 -8.43
N ASP A 84 -2.85 9.90 -7.12
CA ASP A 84 -2.74 8.86 -6.10
C ASP A 84 -3.99 7.99 -6.04
N ASN A 85 -5.18 8.60 -6.19
CA ASN A 85 -6.43 7.89 -6.32
C ASN A 85 -6.45 7.03 -7.59
N ALA A 86 -6.01 7.56 -8.74
CA ALA A 86 -5.94 6.80 -9.99
C ALA A 86 -4.98 5.60 -9.91
N LEU A 87 -3.84 5.75 -9.22
CA LEU A 87 -2.93 4.64 -8.93
C LEU A 87 -3.62 3.56 -8.10
N THR A 88 -4.28 3.97 -7.01
CA THR A 88 -4.98 3.06 -6.10
C THR A 88 -6.11 2.32 -6.81
N GLU A 89 -6.93 3.04 -7.59
CA GLU A 89 -8.00 2.47 -8.41
C GLU A 89 -7.47 1.48 -9.44
N SER A 90 -6.34 1.78 -10.08
CA SER A 90 -5.70 0.88 -11.05
C SER A 90 -5.27 -0.43 -10.39
N ILE A 91 -4.63 -0.37 -9.22
CA ILE A 91 -4.19 -1.56 -8.48
C ILE A 91 -5.40 -2.39 -8.02
N ILE A 92 -6.46 -1.75 -7.50
CA ILE A 92 -7.70 -2.42 -7.13
C ILE A 92 -8.35 -3.08 -8.36
N GLY A 93 -8.35 -2.42 -9.51
CA GLY A 93 -8.87 -2.95 -10.77
C GLY A 93 -8.10 -4.19 -11.24
N LEU A 94 -6.78 -4.16 -11.18
CA LEU A 94 -5.91 -5.29 -11.49
C LEU A 94 -6.18 -6.48 -10.55
N PHE A 95 -6.18 -6.23 -9.23
CA PHE A 95 -6.45 -7.28 -8.24
C PHE A 95 -7.82 -7.94 -8.45
N LYS A 96 -8.87 -7.14 -8.69
CA LYS A 96 -10.20 -7.68 -8.99
C LYS A 96 -10.20 -8.55 -10.23
N THR A 97 -9.50 -8.12 -11.29
CA THR A 97 -9.45 -8.84 -12.57
C THR A 97 -8.67 -10.14 -12.45
N GLU A 98 -7.43 -10.06 -11.94
CA GLU A 98 -6.45 -11.14 -11.93
C GLU A 98 -6.69 -12.18 -10.83
N VAL A 99 -7.26 -11.75 -9.70
CA VAL A 99 -7.50 -12.62 -8.55
C VAL A 99 -8.99 -12.89 -8.44
N ILE A 100 -9.78 -11.87 -8.06
CA ILE A 100 -11.17 -12.08 -7.62
C ILE A 100 -12.05 -12.69 -8.71
N ASN A 101 -11.96 -12.17 -9.94
CA ASN A 101 -12.78 -12.59 -11.06
C ASN A 101 -12.22 -13.84 -11.75
N PHE A 102 -10.89 -13.95 -11.84
CA PHE A 102 -10.24 -15.04 -12.58
C PHE A 102 -10.13 -16.35 -11.78
N LEU A 103 -9.81 -16.28 -10.48
CA LEU A 103 -9.62 -17.47 -9.62
C LEU A 103 -10.89 -17.88 -8.85
N GLY A 104 -11.92 -17.04 -8.85
CA GLY A 104 -13.20 -17.35 -8.21
C GLY A 104 -13.91 -18.56 -8.85
N PRO A 105 -14.99 -19.07 -8.22
CA PRO A 105 -15.72 -18.52 -7.08
C PRO A 105 -15.07 -18.84 -5.71
N TRP A 106 -15.30 -17.95 -4.74
CA TRP A 106 -14.71 -18.01 -3.40
C TRP A 106 -15.65 -18.65 -2.38
N LYS A 107 -15.13 -19.59 -1.58
CA LYS A 107 -15.90 -20.30 -0.54
C LYS A 107 -15.67 -19.77 0.86
N SER A 108 -14.58 -19.05 1.09
CA SER A 108 -14.26 -18.47 2.40
C SER A 108 -13.40 -17.22 2.28
N VAL A 109 -13.40 -16.39 3.32
CA VAL A 109 -12.50 -15.23 3.44
C VAL A 109 -11.03 -15.65 3.46
N GLY A 110 -10.72 -16.81 4.04
CA GLY A 110 -9.35 -17.35 4.09
C GLY A 110 -8.79 -17.72 2.72
N GLN A 111 -9.64 -18.14 1.77
CA GLN A 111 -9.19 -18.35 0.39
C GLN A 111 -8.79 -17.03 -0.28
N VAL A 112 -9.60 -15.98 -0.09
CA VAL A 112 -9.30 -14.64 -0.62
C VAL A 112 -8.02 -14.10 0.03
N GLU A 113 -7.87 -14.25 1.34
CA GLU A 113 -6.67 -13.83 2.08
C GLU A 113 -5.41 -14.53 1.57
N TRP A 114 -5.48 -15.85 1.34
CA TRP A 114 -4.36 -16.63 0.83
C TRP A 114 -3.94 -16.23 -0.59
N GLU A 115 -4.91 -16.04 -1.49
CA GLU A 115 -4.59 -15.60 -2.85
C GLU A 115 -4.18 -14.12 -2.89
N THR A 116 -4.66 -13.28 -1.96
CA THR A 116 -4.17 -11.91 -1.79
C THR A 116 -2.70 -11.90 -1.37
N LEU A 117 -2.30 -12.73 -0.41
CA LEU A 117 -0.90 -12.88 0.01
C LEU A 117 0.00 -13.23 -1.19
N LYS A 118 -0.38 -14.25 -1.96
CA LYS A 118 0.40 -14.68 -3.14
C LYS A 118 0.49 -13.58 -4.18
N TRP A 119 -0.64 -12.94 -4.48
CA TRP A 119 -0.69 -11.90 -5.50
C TRP A 119 0.13 -10.68 -5.10
N VAL A 120 0.09 -10.26 -3.83
CA VAL A 120 0.94 -9.18 -3.31
C VAL A 120 2.42 -9.54 -3.40
N SER A 121 2.80 -10.77 -3.05
CA SER A 121 4.18 -11.24 -3.20
C SER A 121 4.62 -11.15 -4.67
N TRP A 122 3.87 -11.77 -5.58
CA TRP A 122 4.16 -11.76 -7.01
C TRP A 122 4.19 -10.34 -7.58
N TYR A 123 3.24 -9.49 -7.20
CA TYR A 123 3.18 -8.09 -7.62
C TYR A 123 4.46 -7.33 -7.21
N ASN A 124 4.94 -7.55 -5.99
CA ASN A 124 6.13 -6.85 -5.49
C ASN A 124 7.44 -7.40 -6.06
N THR A 125 7.54 -8.72 -6.32
CA THR A 125 8.82 -9.39 -6.60
C THR A 125 8.99 -9.87 -8.04
N GLU A 126 7.92 -9.91 -8.83
CA GLU A 126 7.96 -10.48 -10.19
C GLU A 126 7.28 -9.61 -11.24
N ARG A 127 6.30 -8.78 -10.86
CA ARG A 127 5.59 -7.91 -11.81
C ARG A 127 6.45 -6.73 -12.22
N LEU A 128 6.66 -6.56 -13.53
CA LEU A 128 7.35 -5.40 -14.08
C LEU A 128 6.40 -4.21 -14.24
N HIS A 129 6.88 -3.02 -13.88
CA HIS A 129 6.11 -1.78 -13.98
C HIS A 129 6.80 -0.77 -14.89
N SER A 130 6.13 -0.36 -15.97
CA SER A 130 6.65 0.64 -16.90
C SER A 130 6.92 2.00 -16.23
N ALA A 131 6.10 2.38 -15.25
CA ALA A 131 6.22 3.63 -14.51
C ALA A 131 7.52 3.77 -13.69
N ILE A 132 8.20 2.65 -13.41
CA ILE A 132 9.48 2.61 -12.68
C ILE A 132 10.61 2.04 -13.55
N GLY A 133 10.45 2.05 -14.88
CA GLY A 133 11.51 1.64 -15.80
C GLY A 133 11.55 0.14 -16.12
N TYR A 134 10.41 -0.56 -16.06
CA TYR A 134 10.30 -2.00 -16.36
C TYR A 134 11.11 -2.90 -15.41
N VAL A 135 11.18 -2.51 -14.15
CA VAL A 135 11.67 -3.35 -13.05
C VAL A 135 10.52 -3.69 -12.09
N THR A 136 10.77 -4.58 -11.15
CA THR A 136 9.83 -4.92 -10.08
C THR A 136 9.81 -3.84 -8.98
N PRO A 137 8.71 -3.71 -8.22
CA PRO A 137 8.66 -2.79 -7.08
C PRO A 137 9.76 -3.05 -6.05
N GLN A 138 10.11 -4.32 -5.83
CA GLN A 138 11.21 -4.70 -4.94
C GLN A 138 12.56 -4.18 -5.46
N GLU A 139 12.89 -4.40 -6.74
CA GLU A 139 14.14 -3.94 -7.33
C GLU A 139 14.26 -2.41 -7.34
N ALA A 140 13.17 -1.69 -7.62
CA ALA A 140 13.17 -0.23 -7.58
C ALA A 140 13.46 0.32 -6.17
N GLU A 141 12.87 -0.30 -5.14
CA GLU A 141 13.13 0.06 -3.75
C GLU A 141 14.59 -0.26 -3.34
N GLU A 142 15.09 -1.44 -3.70
CA GLU A 142 16.47 -1.85 -3.40
C GLU A 142 17.51 -0.93 -4.05
N ALA A 143 17.28 -0.55 -5.32
CA ALA A 143 18.15 0.38 -6.04
C ALA A 143 18.21 1.75 -5.34
N PHE A 144 17.06 2.28 -4.92
CA PHE A 144 16.99 3.55 -4.20
C PHE A 144 17.78 3.53 -2.90
N PHE A 145 17.63 2.49 -2.08
CA PHE A 145 18.37 2.38 -0.83
C PHE A 145 19.87 2.14 -1.03
N ALA A 146 20.25 1.40 -2.08
CA ALA A 146 21.65 1.24 -2.44
C ALA A 146 22.31 2.59 -2.76
N ASP A 147 21.64 3.42 -3.57
CA ASP A 147 22.12 4.75 -3.97
C ASP A 147 22.18 5.73 -2.78
N LEU A 148 21.18 5.69 -1.88
CA LEU A 148 21.16 6.51 -0.66
C LEU A 148 22.38 6.19 0.22
N SER A 149 22.63 4.88 0.45
CA SER A 149 23.76 4.42 1.27
C SER A 149 25.12 4.75 0.66
N ALA A 150 25.22 4.79 -0.68
CA ALA A 150 26.43 5.17 -1.39
C ALA A 150 26.71 6.68 -1.24
N THR A 151 25.65 7.49 -1.29
CA THR A 151 25.72 8.95 -1.12
C THR A 151 26.11 9.33 0.31
N GLU A 152 25.54 8.66 1.32
CA GLU A 152 25.89 8.86 2.74
C GLU A 152 27.34 8.47 3.05
N LYS A 153 27.88 7.44 2.37
CA LYS A 153 29.30 7.05 2.52
C LYS A 153 30.27 8.02 1.84
N ALA A 154 29.81 8.81 0.88
CA ALA A 154 30.64 9.75 0.12
C ALA A 154 30.65 11.16 0.71
N ALA A 155 29.76 11.46 1.66
CA ALA A 155 29.63 12.74 2.37
C ALA A 155 30.42 12.74 3.69
#